data_AF-A0AB37XLQ5-F1
#
_entry.id   AF-A0AB37XLQ5-F1
#
_cell.length_a   1.000
_cell.length_b   1.000
_cell.length_c   1.000
_cell.angle_alpha   90.00
_cell.angle_beta   90.00
_cell.angle_gamma   90.00
#
_symmetry.space_group_name_H-M   'P 1'
#
loop_
_entity.id
_entity.type
_entity.pdbx_description
1 polymer ?
#
loop_
_entity_poly.entity_id
_entity_poly.type
_entity_poly.pdbx_seq_one_letter_code
_entity_poly.pdbx_strand_id
1 'polypeptide(L)'
;LTQFTQVAMATVAAAQVAEMREQGAFVEGAIACGHSVGEYTALACVTGIYQLEALLEMVFHRGSKMHDIVPRDELGRSNYRLAAIRPSQIDLDDA
;
A
#
# COMPACT_ATOMS: atom_id res chain seq x y z
N LEU A 1 -7.23 -8.60 -8.96
CA LEU A 1 -5.81 -8.76 -8.55
C LEU A 1 -5.47 -7.78 -7.42
N THR A 2 -5.71 -6.48 -7.59
CA THR A 2 -5.42 -5.43 -6.59
C THR A 2 -5.93 -5.74 -5.18
N GLN A 3 -7.14 -6.29 -5.04
CA GLN A 3 -7.72 -6.65 -3.74
C GLN A 3 -6.89 -7.69 -2.95
N PHE A 4 -6.18 -8.58 -3.65
CA PHE A 4 -5.32 -9.57 -3.01
C PHE A 4 -3.89 -9.07 -2.86
N THR A 5 -3.38 -8.30 -3.83
CA THR A 5 -2.04 -7.71 -3.75
C THR A 5 -1.93 -6.77 -2.55
N GLN A 6 -2.94 -5.95 -2.28
CA GLN A 6 -2.92 -5.04 -1.12
C GLN A 6 -2.89 -5.80 0.22
N VAL A 7 -3.67 -6.88 0.34
CA VAL A 7 -3.64 -7.77 1.52
C VAL A 7 -2.26 -8.39 1.68
N ALA A 8 -1.70 -8.98 0.62
CA ALA A 8 -0.38 -9.60 0.67
C ALA A 8 0.72 -8.61 1.08
N MET A 9 0.71 -7.39 0.55
CA MET A 9 1.64 -6.33 0.92
C MET A 9 1.50 -5.95 2.40
N ALA A 10 0.27 -5.78 2.90
CA ALA A 10 0.02 -5.45 4.30
C ALA A 10 0.47 -6.58 5.24
N THR A 11 0.22 -7.84 4.88
CA THR A 11 0.67 -9.02 5.64
C THR A 11 2.20 -9.07 5.73
N VAL A 12 2.90 -8.89 4.61
CA VAL A 12 4.38 -8.92 4.59
C VAL A 12 4.94 -7.82 5.48
N ALA A 13 4.44 -6.60 5.36
CA ALA A 13 4.98 -5.49 6.14
C ALA A 13 4.62 -5.59 7.64
N ALA A 14 3.44 -6.12 7.99
CA ALA A 14 3.12 -6.46 9.38
C ALA A 14 4.07 -7.51 9.97
N ALA A 15 4.39 -8.55 9.21
CA ALA A 15 5.36 -9.57 9.61
C ALA A 15 6.77 -8.96 9.80
N GLN A 16 7.22 -8.11 8.87
CA GLN A 16 8.52 -7.43 8.96
C GLN A 16 8.62 -6.53 10.19
N VAL A 17 7.55 -5.79 10.54
CA VAL A 17 7.56 -4.97 11.76
C VAL A 17 7.56 -5.82 13.03
N ALA A 18 6.80 -6.93 13.04
CA ALA A 18 6.82 -7.87 14.17
C ALA A 18 8.22 -8.48 14.37
N GLU A 19 8.87 -8.89 13.27
CA GLU A 19 10.25 -9.40 13.28
C GLU A 19 11.24 -8.35 13.79
N MET A 20 11.16 -7.10 13.31
CA MET A 20 12.02 -6.01 13.81
C MET A 20 11.86 -5.78 15.32
N ARG A 21 10.63 -5.92 15.85
CA ARG A 21 10.37 -5.80 17.29
C ARG A 21 10.98 -6.97 18.06
N GLU A 22 10.81 -8.20 17.58
CA GLU A 22 11.36 -9.40 18.20
C GLU A 22 12.90 -9.36 18.26
N GLN A 23 13.54 -8.84 17.21
CA GLN A 23 15.00 -8.70 17.13
C GLN A 23 15.54 -7.49 17.92
N GLY A 24 14.68 -6.66 18.52
CA GLY A 24 15.09 -5.42 19.18
C GLY A 24 15.61 -4.34 18.22
N ALA A 25 15.36 -4.48 16.91
CA ALA A 25 15.75 -3.54 15.87
C ALA A 25 14.72 -2.40 15.67
N PHE A 26 13.51 -2.54 16.22
CA PHE A 26 12.49 -1.52 16.15
C PHE A 26 12.80 -0.33 17.07
N VAL A 27 12.82 0.88 16.51
CA VAL A 27 13.06 2.12 17.26
C VAL A 27 11.73 2.77 17.64
N GLU A 28 11.45 2.81 18.95
CA GLU A 28 10.26 3.50 19.45
C GLU A 28 10.32 5.00 19.18
N GLY A 29 9.19 5.56 18.74
CA GLY A 29 9.08 6.98 18.37
C GLY A 29 9.70 7.35 17.02
N ALA A 30 10.17 6.37 16.22
CA ALA A 30 10.60 6.62 14.86
C ALA A 30 9.46 7.19 14.00
N ILE A 31 9.80 8.12 13.10
CA ILE A 31 8.85 8.65 12.12
C ILE A 31 8.62 7.57 11.07
N ALA A 32 7.36 7.16 10.90
CA ALA A 32 6.93 6.24 9.86
C ALA A 32 5.92 6.89 8.93
N CYS A 33 6.00 6.52 7.65
CA CYS A 33 5.05 6.91 6.62
C CYS A 33 4.89 5.76 5.64
N GLY A 34 3.80 5.75 4.88
CA GLY A 34 3.60 4.76 3.84
C GLY A 34 3.05 5.35 2.56
N HIS A 35 3.60 4.94 1.42
CA HIS A 35 3.13 5.42 0.13
C HIS A 35 1.83 4.70 -0.29
N SER A 36 0.76 5.46 -0.52
CA SER A 36 -0.54 4.94 -0.99
C SER A 36 -1.11 3.85 -0.06
N VAL A 37 -1.14 2.59 -0.50
CA VAL A 37 -1.58 1.47 0.37
C VAL A 37 -0.67 1.29 1.60
N GLY A 38 0.61 1.67 1.49
CA GLY A 38 1.56 1.53 2.58
C GLY A 38 1.19 2.34 3.82
N GLU A 39 0.42 3.42 3.68
CA GLU A 39 0.02 4.28 4.82
C GLU A 39 -0.79 3.50 5.85
N TYR A 40 -1.69 2.62 5.38
CA TYR A 40 -2.50 1.75 6.24
C TYR A 40 -1.63 0.83 7.09
N THR A 41 -0.61 0.25 6.48
CA THR A 41 0.36 -0.60 7.16
C THR A 41 1.22 0.22 8.13
N ALA A 42 1.73 1.38 7.71
CA ALA A 42 2.53 2.25 8.59
C ALA A 42 1.74 2.61 9.85
N LEU A 43 0.49 3.06 9.68
CA LEU A 43 -0.40 3.37 10.81
C LEU A 43 -0.65 2.15 11.69
N ALA A 44 -1.07 1.02 11.11
CA ALA A 44 -1.42 -0.18 11.88
C ALA A 44 -0.21 -0.77 12.62
N CYS A 45 0.93 -0.93 11.96
CA CYS A 45 2.07 -1.68 12.49
C CYS A 45 2.99 -0.82 13.40
N VAL A 46 3.05 0.49 13.18
CA VAL A 46 3.91 1.39 13.97
C VAL A 46 3.15 1.98 15.15
N THR A 47 1.90 2.41 14.95
CA THR A 47 1.10 3.05 16.02
C THR A 47 0.17 2.11 16.75
N GLY A 48 -0.14 0.93 16.18
CA GLY A 48 -1.05 -0.04 16.78
C GLY A 48 -2.53 0.35 16.73
N ILE A 49 -2.91 1.37 15.93
CA ILE A 49 -4.28 1.87 15.85
C ILE A 49 -5.29 0.82 15.34
N TYR A 50 -4.82 -0.14 14.53
CA TYR A 50 -5.61 -1.26 14.03
C TYR A 50 -4.94 -2.59 14.37
N GLN A 51 -5.76 -3.60 14.69
CA GLN A 51 -5.31 -5.00 14.72
C GLN A 51 -5.13 -5.55 13.31
N LEU A 52 -4.39 -6.66 13.17
CA LEU A 52 -4.05 -7.24 11.87
C LEU A 52 -5.30 -7.55 11.05
N GLU A 53 -6.31 -8.17 11.64
CA GLU A 53 -7.54 -8.56 10.96
C GLU A 53 -8.26 -7.35 10.36
N ALA A 54 -8.37 -6.27 11.14
CA ALA A 54 -8.98 -5.02 10.69
C ALA A 54 -8.18 -4.35 9.56
N LEU A 55 -6.84 -4.39 9.64
CA LEU A 55 -5.96 -3.92 8.56
C LEU A 55 -6.23 -4.72 7.26
N LEU A 56 -6.25 -6.06 7.35
CA LEU A 56 -6.41 -6.92 6.18
C LEU A 56 -7.79 -6.74 5.53
N GLU A 57 -8.85 -6.66 6.33
CA GLU A 57 -10.21 -6.39 5.84
C GLU A 57 -10.29 -5.02 5.15
N MET A 58 -9.70 -3.99 5.77
CA MET A 58 -9.70 -2.64 5.21
C MET A 58 -9.01 -2.56 3.86
N VAL A 59 -7.80 -3.12 3.73
CA VAL A 59 -7.05 -3.06 2.47
C VAL A 59 -7.66 -3.97 1.39
N PHE A 60 -8.32 -5.07 1.79
CA PHE A 60 -9.11 -5.89 0.88
C PHE A 60 -10.28 -5.10 0.28
N HIS A 61 -11.07 -4.42 1.13
CA HIS A 61 -12.17 -3.58 0.67
C HIS A 61 -11.69 -2.43 -0.19
N ARG A 62 -10.60 -1.77 0.19
CA ARG A 62 -9.96 -0.71 -0.61
C ARG A 62 -9.59 -1.22 -2.01
N GLY A 63 -8.87 -2.34 -2.08
CA GLY A 63 -8.44 -2.92 -3.35
C GLY A 63 -9.61 -3.42 -4.21
N SER A 64 -10.69 -3.90 -3.58
CA SER A 64 -11.92 -4.30 -4.27
C SER A 64 -12.63 -3.08 -4.87
N LYS A 65 -12.81 -2.02 -4.09
CA LYS A 65 -13.42 -0.77 -4.58
C LYS A 65 -12.61 -0.14 -5.70
N MET A 66 -11.29 -0.12 -5.61
CA MET A 66 -10.43 0.37 -6.70
C MET A 66 -10.63 -0.42 -8.01
N HIS A 67 -11.00 -1.70 -7.92
CA HIS A 67 -11.31 -2.51 -9.09
C HIS A 67 -12.72 -2.21 -9.63
N ASP A 68 -13.71 -2.15 -8.74
CA ASP A 68 -15.14 -2.07 -9.06
C ASP A 68 -15.57 -0.70 -9.62
N ILE A 69 -14.95 0.40 -9.17
CA ILE A 69 -15.35 1.75 -9.60
C ILE A 69 -14.93 2.09 -11.03
N VAL A 70 -14.04 1.28 -11.63
CA VAL A 70 -13.51 1.54 -12.97
C VAL A 70 -14.32 0.72 -13.98
N PRO A 71 -15.02 1.36 -14.95
CA PRO A 71 -15.70 0.64 -16.03
C PRO A 71 -14.72 -0.21 -16.85
N ARG A 72 -15.16 -1.41 -17.23
CA ARG A 72 -14.35 -2.40 -17.96
C ARG A 72 -15.11 -3.00 -19.13
N ASP A 73 -14.36 -3.38 -20.16
CA ASP A 73 -14.88 -4.17 -21.28
C ASP A 73 -15.07 -5.65 -20.89
N GLU A 74 -15.57 -6.45 -21.82
CA GLU A 74 -15.81 -7.89 -21.66
C GLU A 74 -14.54 -8.70 -21.33
N LEU A 75 -13.36 -8.14 -21.60
CA LEU A 75 -12.07 -8.73 -21.30
C LEU A 75 -11.46 -8.19 -19.99
N GLY A 76 -12.22 -7.40 -19.22
CA GLY A 76 -11.80 -6.83 -17.94
C GLY A 76 -10.85 -5.63 -18.06
N ARG A 77 -10.68 -5.05 -19.25
CA ARG A 77 -9.76 -3.94 -19.51
C ARG A 77 -10.49 -2.61 -19.33
N SER A 78 -9.79 -1.61 -18.82
CA SER A 78 -10.28 -0.22 -18.77
C SER A 78 -9.55 0.65 -19.79
N ASN A 79 -10.06 1.86 -20.05
CA ASN A 79 -9.38 2.93 -20.80
C ASN A 79 -8.50 3.84 -19.92
N TYR A 80 -8.42 3.59 -18.60
CA TYR A 80 -7.58 4.33 -17.67
C TYR A 80 -6.18 3.70 -17.52
N ARG A 81 -5.12 4.52 -17.50
CA ARG A 81 -3.73 4.08 -17.32
C ARG A 81 -2.98 5.05 -16.40
N LEU A 82 -1.87 4.59 -15.84
CA LEU A 82 -0.92 5.40 -15.09
C LEU A 82 0.44 5.33 -15.79
N ALA A 83 1.21 6.42 -15.72
CA ALA A 83 2.58 6.48 -16.22
C ALA A 83 3.46 7.15 -15.17
N ALA A 84 4.71 6.68 -15.06
CA ALA A 84 5.76 7.39 -14.34
C ALA A 84 6.56 8.19 -15.38
N ILE A 85 6.67 9.49 -15.16
CA ILE A 85 7.37 10.41 -16.07
C ILE A 85 8.60 10.94 -15.35
N ARG A 86 9.73 10.98 -16.06
CA ARG A 86 10.96 11.61 -15.60
C ARG A 86 11.19 12.89 -16.43
N PRO A 87 10.95 14.09 -15.90
CA PRO A 87 11.05 15.34 -16.66
C PRO A 87 12.39 15.54 -17.35
N SER A 88 13.50 15.21 -16.66
CA SER A 88 14.85 15.29 -17.22
C SER A 88 15.12 14.43 -18.47
N GLN A 89 14.27 13.45 -18.81
CA GLN A 89 14.40 12.66 -20.05
C GLN A 89 13.70 13.28 -21.26
N ILE A 90 12.98 14.38 -21.07
CA ILE A 90 12.28 15.13 -22.12
C ILE A 90 12.72 16.60 -22.14
N ASP A 91 13.96 16.85 -21.73
CA ASP A 91 14.61 18.17 -21.70
C ASP A 91 13.82 19.22 -20.87
N LEU A 92 13.12 18.75 -19.83
CA LEU A 92 12.51 19.61 -18.81
C LEU A 92 13.35 19.55 -17.54
N ASP A 93 13.54 20.70 -16.90
CA ASP A 93 14.20 20.77 -15.60
C ASP A 93 13.36 20.02 -14.55
N ASP A 94 14.03 19.30 -13.64
CA ASP A 94 13.40 18.75 -12.44
C ASP A 94 13.12 19.96 -11.52
N ALA A 95 11.86 20.40 -11.46
CA ALA A 95 11.40 21.50 -10.61
C ALA A 95 11.59 21.20 -9.11
#